data_AF-A0A7V1U6E0-F1
#
_entry.id   AF-A0A7V1U6E0-F1
#
_cell.length_a   1.000
_cell.length_b   1.000
_cell.length_c   1.000
_cell.angle_alpha   90.00
_cell.angle_beta   90.00
_cell.angle_gamma   90.00
#
_symmetry.space_group_name_H-M   'P 1'
#
loop_
_entity.id
_entity.type
_entity.pdbx_description
1 polymer ?
#
loop_
_entity_poly.entity_id
_entity_poly.type
_entity_poly.pdbx_seq_one_letter_code
_entity_poly.pdbx_strand_id
1 'polypeptide(L)'
;MSDEPGRLTRLTWGPAWREAVGLVHGWMEEAGLPTRLDAVGNLMGRREGRRAGTPALLLGSHLDTVIDAGRFDGVLGVLLALAAVEELEVREKRPAFALEVVAFADEEGVRFHCALT
;
A
#
# COMPACT_ATOMS: atom_id res chain seq x y z
N MET A 1 3.62 12.38 6.26
CA MET A 1 3.25 12.43 7.69
C MET A 1 4.31 11.72 8.51
N SER A 2 4.53 12.16 9.75
CA SER A 2 5.44 11.52 10.70
C SER A 2 4.98 11.75 12.14
N ASP A 3 5.24 10.79 13.01
CA ASP A 3 5.03 10.88 14.46
C ASP A 3 6.07 11.77 15.17
N GLU A 4 7.22 12.08 14.52
CA GLU A 4 8.30 12.90 15.08
C GLU A 4 8.56 14.17 14.24
N PRO A 5 8.55 15.38 14.83
CA PRO A 5 8.87 16.61 14.11
C PRO A 5 10.29 16.59 13.53
N GLY A 6 10.43 16.92 12.24
CA GLY A 6 11.72 17.03 11.56
C GLY A 6 12.38 15.70 11.17
N ARG A 7 11.72 14.57 11.45
CA ARG A 7 12.16 13.22 11.08
C ARG A 7 11.08 12.51 10.27
N LEU A 8 11.43 11.36 9.71
CA LEU A 8 10.45 10.43 9.15
C LEU A 8 10.39 9.18 10.03
N THR A 9 9.49 9.21 11.00
CA THR A 9 9.08 8.06 11.80
C THR A 9 7.60 7.82 11.59
N ARG A 10 7.23 6.60 11.20
CA ARG A 10 5.84 6.18 11.01
C ARG A 10 5.67 4.73 11.47
N LEU A 11 5.57 4.54 12.77
CA LEU A 11 5.50 3.22 13.38
C LEU A 11 4.14 2.58 13.13
N THR A 12 4.11 1.27 12.87
CA THR A 12 2.88 0.51 12.58
C THR A 12 1.78 0.75 13.61
N TRP A 13 0.54 0.96 13.17
CA TRP A 13 -0.62 1.33 14.01
C TRP A 13 -0.41 2.60 14.86
N GLY A 14 0.58 3.44 14.54
CA GLY A 14 0.77 4.77 15.09
C GLY A 14 -0.19 5.79 14.44
N PRO A 15 -0.28 7.02 14.97
CA PRO A 15 -1.06 8.09 14.34
C PRO A 15 -0.66 8.35 12.89
N ALA A 16 0.63 8.57 12.60
CA ALA A 16 1.11 8.83 11.25
C ALA A 16 0.92 7.61 10.32
N TRP A 17 1.03 6.39 10.84
CA TRP A 17 0.76 5.19 10.03
C TRP A 17 -0.71 5.12 9.61
N ARG A 18 -1.64 5.40 10.53
CA ARG A 18 -3.08 5.43 10.20
C ARG A 18 -3.41 6.51 9.19
N GLU A 19 -2.79 7.69 9.31
CA GLU A 19 -2.93 8.77 8.33
C GLU A 19 -2.43 8.33 6.95
N ALA A 20 -1.30 7.63 6.88
CA ALA A 20 -0.73 7.16 5.61
C ALA A 20 -1.62 6.10 4.96
N VAL A 21 -2.10 5.14 5.74
CA VAL A 21 -3.04 4.11 5.27
C VAL A 21 -4.33 4.76 4.78
N GLY A 22 -4.88 5.73 5.52
CA GLY A 22 -6.09 6.45 5.10
C GLY A 22 -5.90 7.23 3.80
N LEU A 23 -4.75 7.87 3.62
CA LEU A 23 -4.42 8.59 2.39
C LEU A 23 -4.28 7.65 1.19
N VAL A 24 -3.52 6.56 1.35
CA VAL A 24 -3.33 5.56 0.28
C VAL A 24 -4.62 4.83 -0.04
N HIS A 25 -5.47 4.54 0.95
CA HIS A 25 -6.82 4.01 0.75
C HIS A 25 -7.63 4.94 -0.15
N GLY A 26 -7.65 6.24 0.15
CA GLY A 26 -8.33 7.24 -0.68
C GLY A 26 -7.85 7.23 -2.14
N TRP A 27 -6.53 7.22 -2.34
CA TRP A 27 -5.97 7.17 -3.70
C TRP A 27 -6.25 5.86 -4.44
N MET A 28 -6.26 4.72 -3.74
CA MET A 28 -6.67 3.45 -4.35
C MET A 28 -8.13 3.49 -4.81
N GLU A 29 -9.04 3.97 -3.97
CA GLU A 29 -10.47 4.13 -4.34
C GLU A 29 -10.63 5.07 -5.54
N GLU A 30 -9.94 6.21 -5.54
CA GLU A 30 -9.93 7.17 -6.66
C GLU A 30 -9.39 6.54 -7.97
N ALA A 31 -8.40 5.66 -7.87
CA ALA A 31 -7.85 4.91 -9.00
C ALA A 31 -8.75 3.72 -9.45
N GLY A 32 -9.93 3.55 -8.86
CA GLY A 32 -10.87 2.48 -9.20
C GLY A 32 -10.41 1.10 -8.71
N LEU A 33 -9.65 1.05 -7.61
CA LEU A 33 -9.29 -0.16 -6.89
C LEU A 33 -10.15 -0.27 -5.63
N PRO A 34 -11.28 -1.02 -5.65
CA PRO A 34 -12.00 -1.37 -4.43
C PRO A 34 -11.04 -1.91 -3.38
N THR A 35 -11.02 -1.28 -2.21
CA THR A 35 -10.07 -1.57 -1.15
C THR A 35 -10.67 -2.42 -0.03
N ARG A 36 -9.80 -3.15 0.66
CA ARG A 36 -10.08 -3.81 1.92
C ARG A 36 -8.89 -3.62 2.86
N LEU A 37 -9.16 -3.36 4.12
CA LEU A 37 -8.19 -3.44 5.21
C LEU A 37 -8.46 -4.75 5.96
N ASP A 38 -7.48 -5.65 6.04
CA ASP A 38 -7.67 -6.90 6.77
C ASP A 38 -7.49 -6.76 8.29
N ALA A 39 -7.68 -7.87 9.00
CA ALA A 39 -7.62 -7.91 10.46
C ALA A 39 -6.22 -7.62 11.05
N VAL A 40 -5.16 -7.76 10.26
CA VAL A 40 -3.78 -7.47 10.68
C VAL A 40 -3.30 -6.10 10.17
N GLY A 41 -4.11 -5.42 9.35
CA GLY A 41 -3.87 -4.05 8.91
C GLY A 41 -3.27 -3.93 7.51
N ASN A 42 -3.20 -5.00 6.73
CA ASN A 42 -2.79 -4.89 5.33
C ASN A 42 -3.90 -4.17 4.54
N LEU A 43 -3.53 -3.11 3.85
CA LEU A 43 -4.43 -2.41 2.92
C LEU A 43 -4.24 -3.00 1.53
N MET A 44 -5.32 -3.48 0.92
CA MET A 44 -5.30 -4.15 -0.38
C MET A 44 -6.36 -3.53 -1.29
N GLY A 45 -5.96 -3.05 -2.47
CA GLY A 45 -6.86 -2.59 -3.53
C GLY A 45 -6.82 -3.54 -4.71
N ARG A 46 -7.98 -4.01 -5.20
CA ARG A 46 -8.05 -5.03 -6.26
C ARG A 46 -8.82 -4.55 -7.49
N ARG A 47 -8.19 -4.66 -8.67
CA ARG A 47 -8.80 -4.42 -9.99
C ARG A 47 -8.87 -5.73 -10.75
N GLU A 48 -10.07 -6.15 -11.13
CA GLU A 48 -10.25 -7.35 -11.94
C GLU A 48 -9.63 -7.19 -13.33
N GLY A 49 -9.11 -8.31 -13.85
CA GLY A 49 -8.66 -8.41 -15.23
C GLY A 49 -9.85 -8.50 -16.21
N ARG A 50 -9.57 -8.91 -17.45
CA ARG A 50 -10.61 -9.13 -18.48
C ARG A 50 -11.69 -10.12 -18.06
N ARG A 51 -11.38 -11.04 -17.16
CA ARG A 51 -12.31 -11.99 -16.56
C ARG A 51 -12.21 -11.89 -15.04
N ALA A 52 -13.37 -11.76 -14.39
CA ALA A 52 -13.45 -11.74 -12.93
C ALA A 52 -12.98 -13.06 -12.32
N GLY A 53 -12.42 -13.00 -11.11
CA GLY A 53 -12.00 -14.17 -10.34
C GLY A 53 -10.72 -14.83 -10.89
N THR A 54 -9.93 -14.08 -11.66
CA THR A 54 -8.60 -14.54 -12.08
C THR A 54 -7.59 -14.36 -10.95
N PRO A 55 -6.51 -15.17 -10.90
CA PRO A 55 -5.39 -14.92 -9.99
C PRO A 55 -4.89 -13.49 -10.14
N ALA A 56 -4.44 -12.89 -9.05
CA ALA A 56 -3.87 -11.55 -9.08
C ALA A 56 -2.36 -11.60 -9.28
N LEU A 57 -1.85 -10.66 -10.08
CA LEU A 57 -0.49 -10.18 -9.92
C LEU A 57 -0.50 -9.16 -8.78
N LEU A 58 0.16 -9.49 -7.68
CA LEU A 58 0.29 -8.65 -6.51
C LEU A 58 1.49 -7.72 -6.68
N LEU A 59 1.26 -6.43 -6.48
CA LEU A 59 2.28 -5.38 -6.49
C LEU A 59 2.17 -4.61 -5.18
N GLY A 60 3.27 -4.23 -4.55
CA GLY A 60 3.17 -3.60 -3.24
C GLY A 60 4.47 -3.56 -2.48
N SER A 61 4.36 -3.09 -1.25
CA SER A 61 5.42 -3.05 -0.26
C SER A 61 4.78 -2.65 1.07
N HIS A 62 5.38 -1.77 1.87
CA HIS A 62 4.86 -1.38 3.18
C HIS A 62 4.71 0.14 3.34
N LEU A 63 4.00 0.52 4.39
CA LEU A 63 3.81 1.92 4.77
C LEU A 63 4.31 2.21 6.18
N ASP A 64 4.82 1.27 6.96
CA ASP A 64 5.57 1.64 8.15
C ASP A 64 6.97 2.15 7.78
N THR A 65 7.70 2.65 8.77
CA THR A 65 9.11 3.01 8.61
C THR A 65 9.85 2.70 9.90
N VAL A 66 11.17 2.57 9.82
CA VAL A 66 12.03 2.73 11.00
C VAL A 66 11.95 4.17 11.58
N ILE A 67 12.64 4.37 12.70
CA ILE A 67 12.84 5.70 13.30
C ILE A 67 13.82 6.51 12.45
N ASP A 68 13.49 7.76 12.14
CA ASP A 68 14.32 8.67 11.33
C ASP A 68 14.72 8.05 9.97
N ALA A 69 13.74 7.43 9.31
CA ALA A 69 13.91 6.68 8.08
C ALA A 69 14.20 7.55 6.85
N GLY A 70 14.68 6.88 5.80
CA GLY A 70 14.71 7.44 4.44
C GLY A 70 13.30 7.57 3.84
N ARG A 71 13.16 8.41 2.80
CA ARG A 71 11.85 8.78 2.24
C ARG A 71 11.18 7.70 1.37
N PHE A 72 11.92 6.69 0.93
CA PHE A 72 11.51 5.83 -0.18
C PHE A 72 11.32 4.37 0.19
N ASP A 73 11.90 3.93 1.31
CA ASP A 73 11.73 2.55 1.75
C ASP A 73 10.25 2.27 2.04
N GLY A 74 9.78 1.10 1.60
CA GLY A 74 8.37 0.73 1.61
C GLY A 74 7.50 1.53 0.65
N VAL A 75 7.27 2.80 0.97
CA VAL A 75 6.24 3.65 0.36
C VAL A 75 6.41 3.79 -1.16
N LEU A 76 7.64 3.80 -1.67
CA LEU A 76 7.88 3.91 -3.11
C LEU A 76 7.29 2.71 -3.86
N GLY A 77 7.38 1.50 -3.31
CA GLY A 77 6.83 0.30 -3.91
C GLY A 77 5.30 0.35 -4.01
N VAL A 78 4.62 0.83 -2.96
CA VAL A 78 3.17 1.01 -2.94
C VAL A 78 2.73 2.06 -3.96
N LEU A 79 3.41 3.20 -4.03
CA LEU A 79 3.06 4.28 -4.96
C LEU A 79 3.34 3.92 -6.42
N LEU A 80 4.44 3.19 -6.70
CA LEU A 80 4.72 2.70 -8.06
C LEU A 80 3.69 1.66 -8.50
N ALA A 81 3.23 0.80 -7.60
CA ALA A 81 2.17 -0.15 -7.88
C ALA A 81 0.85 0.55 -8.22
N LEU A 82 0.48 1.59 -7.46
CA LEU A 82 -0.69 2.43 -7.74
C LEU A 82 -0.55 3.14 -9.10
N ALA A 83 0.58 3.79 -9.35
CA ALA A 83 0.84 4.48 -10.62
C ALA A 83 0.78 3.52 -11.83
N ALA A 84 1.22 2.28 -11.66
CA ALA A 84 1.10 1.26 -12.71
C ALA A 84 -0.37 0.90 -13.00
N VAL A 85 -1.23 0.87 -11.98
CA VAL A 85 -2.68 0.67 -12.17
C VAL A 85 -3.31 1.86 -12.89
N GLU A 86 -3.01 3.08 -12.45
CA GLU A 86 -3.52 4.32 -13.07
C GLU A 86 -3.11 4.41 -14.54
N GLU A 87 -1.85 4.12 -14.87
CA GLU A 87 -1.36 4.13 -16.25
C GLU A 87 -2.06 3.08 -17.12
N LEU A 88 -2.40 1.91 -16.56
CA LEU A 88 -3.20 0.92 -17.29
C LEU A 88 -4.64 1.38 -17.51
N GLU A 89 -5.20 2.19 -16.61
CA GLU A 89 -6.51 2.80 -16.81
C GLU A 89 -6.46 3.87 -17.92
N VAL A 90 -5.49 4.78 -17.89
CA VAL A 90 -5.27 5.80 -18.93
C VAL A 90 -5.09 5.17 -20.31
N ARG A 91 -4.39 4.04 -20.39
CA ARG A 91 -4.19 3.29 -21.65
C ARG A 91 -5.37 2.40 -22.04
N GLU A 92 -6.44 2.38 -21.25
CA GLU A 92 -7.61 1.51 -21.41
C GLU A 92 -7.23 0.01 -21.51
N LYS A 93 -6.16 -0.40 -20.82
CA LYS A 93 -5.65 -1.76 -20.84
C LYS A 93 -6.15 -2.56 -19.64
N ARG A 94 -6.81 -3.68 -19.95
CA ARG A 94 -7.22 -4.71 -18.98
C ARG A 94 -6.38 -5.97 -19.19
N PRO A 95 -5.52 -6.38 -18.24
CA PRO A 95 -4.73 -7.62 -18.35
C PRO A 95 -5.61 -8.88 -18.23
N ALA A 96 -5.04 -10.06 -18.52
CA ALA A 96 -5.73 -11.35 -18.39
C ALA A 96 -5.89 -11.83 -16.94
N PHE A 97 -5.20 -11.17 -16.01
CA PHE A 97 -5.16 -11.44 -14.57
C PHE A 97 -5.66 -10.21 -13.81
N ALA A 98 -6.07 -10.38 -12.56
CA ALA A 98 -6.37 -9.26 -11.69
C ALA A 98 -5.08 -8.57 -11.24
N LEU A 99 -5.17 -7.30 -10.87
CA LEU A 99 -4.10 -6.56 -10.21
C LEU A 99 -4.51 -6.32 -8.78
N GLU A 100 -3.61 -6.57 -7.84
CA GLU A 100 -3.82 -6.23 -6.44
C GLU A 100 -2.65 -5.37 -5.96
N VAL A 101 -2.95 -4.17 -5.48
CA VAL A 101 -1.97 -3.29 -4.83
C VAL A 101 -2.06 -3.51 -3.33
N VAL A 102 -0.93 -3.81 -2.70
CA VAL A 102 -0.88 -4.12 -1.26
C VAL A 102 0.11 -3.22 -0.54
N ALA A 103 -0.36 -2.63 0.55
CA ALA A 103 0.49 -2.06 1.59
C ALA A 103 0.44 -3.00 2.80
N PHE A 104 1.51 -3.78 2.97
CA PHE A 104 1.70 -4.65 4.12
C PHE A 104 1.86 -3.81 5.39
N ALA A 105 1.35 -4.34 6.49
CA ALA A 105 1.52 -3.75 7.81
C ALA A 105 2.71 -4.38 8.54
N ASP A 106 3.52 -3.56 9.21
CA ASP A 106 4.59 -4.01 10.11
C ASP A 106 5.71 -4.78 9.42
N GLU A 107 6.16 -4.32 8.25
CA GLU A 107 7.32 -4.93 7.58
C GLU A 107 8.63 -4.67 8.32
N GLU A 108 8.79 -3.46 8.86
CA GLU A 108 10.01 -3.04 9.54
C GLU A 108 10.11 -3.69 10.93
N GLY A 109 8.97 -4.11 11.50
CA GLY A 109 8.86 -4.77 12.80
C GLY A 109 9.39 -3.94 13.98
N VAL A 110 9.59 -2.63 13.80
CA VAL A 110 10.27 -1.77 14.79
C VAL A 110 9.43 -1.59 16.05
N ARG A 111 8.10 -1.56 15.93
CA ARG A 111 7.22 -1.32 17.08
C ARG A 111 7.01 -2.57 17.94
N PHE A 112 6.88 -3.74 17.31
CA PHE A 112 6.53 -4.99 17.99
C PHE A 112 7.67 -6.01 18.03
N HIS A 113 8.85 -5.66 17.51
CA HIS A 113 10.06 -6.48 17.48
C HIS A 113 9.89 -7.80 16.73
N CYS A 114 8.94 -7.83 15.79
CA CYS A 114 8.64 -8.93 14.88
C CYS A 114 8.01 -8.33 13.63
N ALA A 115 8.35 -8.82 12.44
CA ALA A 115 7.76 -8.36 11.19
C ALA A 115 6.52 -9.20 10.81
N LEU A 116 5.53 -8.57 10.19
CA LEU A 116 4.32 -9.21 9.65
C LEU A 116 4.31 -9.06 8.12
N THR A 117 5.08 -9.89 7.42
CA THR A 117 5.07 -9.99 5.95
C THR A 117 4.96 -11.41 5.46
#